data_AF-A0A7C3LTG5-F1
#
_entry.id   AF-A0A7C3LTG5-F1
#
_cell.length_a   1.000
_cell.length_b   1.000
_cell.length_c   1.000
_cell.angle_alpha   90.00
_cell.angle_beta   90.00
_cell.angle_gamma   90.00
#
_symmetry.space_group_name_H-M   'P 1'
#
loop_
_entity.id
_entity.type
_entity.pdbx_description
1 polymer ?
#
loop_
_entity_poly.entity_id
_entity_poly.type
_entity_poly.pdbx_seq_one_letter_code
_entity_poly.pdbx_strand_id
1 'polypeptide(L)'
;MEQTKLKLIGEMILEMYRSGVCLFSVRSPGGVAELYCGDARKVEVDGASLTIEREAWHLHCRIDRMEKVIFDLSLKENGGIRMAIVFQDVDGTPVLRAAWLPRLMPEKPSPAEQFWVFTERYRNVPGVTDARERRLAFPEPGHSAFNG
;
A
#
# COMPACT_ATOMS: atom_id res chain seq x y z
N MET A 1 -16.18 -8.74 14.33
CA MET A 1 -15.70 -8.92 12.95
C MET A 1 -15.30 -7.58 12.32
N GLU A 2 -16.19 -6.60 12.32
CA GLU A 2 -15.93 -5.23 11.82
C GLU A 2 -14.80 -4.52 12.57
N GLN A 3 -14.81 -4.54 13.91
CA GLN A 3 -13.75 -3.93 14.73
C GLN A 3 -12.37 -4.56 14.51
N THR A 4 -12.32 -5.85 14.16
CA THR A 4 -11.08 -6.55 13.80
C THR A 4 -10.57 -6.10 12.43
N LYS A 5 -11.45 -5.91 11.44
CA LYS A 5 -11.10 -5.37 10.12
C LYS A 5 -10.47 -3.97 10.25
N LEU A 6 -11.12 -3.06 10.97
CA LEU A 6 -10.64 -1.68 11.16
C LEU A 6 -9.24 -1.65 11.79
N LYS A 7 -9.03 -2.46 12.83
CA LYS A 7 -7.72 -2.60 13.48
C LYS A 7 -6.65 -3.07 12.49
N LEU A 8 -6.92 -4.13 11.73
CA LEU A 8 -5.95 -4.69 10.78
C LEU A 8 -5.63 -3.72 9.63
N ILE A 9 -6.60 -2.95 9.14
CA ILE A 9 -6.34 -1.92 8.12
C ILE A 9 -5.49 -0.78 8.70
N GLY A 10 -5.79 -0.31 9.91
CA GLY A 10 -4.98 0.69 10.60
C GLY A 10 -3.54 0.23 10.80
N GLU A 11 -3.35 -1.00 11.27
CA GLU A 11 -2.03 -1.63 11.41
C GLU A 11 -1.28 -1.71 10.08
N MET A 12 -1.96 -2.13 9.00
CA MET A 12 -1.39 -2.20 7.66
C MET A 12 -0.89 -0.82 7.18
N ILE A 13 -1.71 0.23 7.33
CA ILE A 13 -1.35 1.59 6.93
C ILE A 13 -0.15 2.09 7.74
N LEU A 14 -0.16 1.87 9.06
CA LEU A 14 0.95 2.27 9.92
C LEU A 14 2.24 1.53 9.61
N GLU A 15 2.18 0.23 9.29
CA GLU A 15 3.37 -0.54 8.94
C GLU A 15 3.94 -0.08 7.59
N MET A 16 3.09 0.17 6.58
CA MET A 16 3.53 0.76 5.32
C MET A 16 4.15 2.15 5.50
N TYR A 17 3.61 2.95 6.41
CA TYR A 17 4.17 4.27 6.71
C TYR A 17 5.55 4.14 7.36
N ARG A 18 5.67 3.28 8.38
CA ARG A 18 6.90 3.08 9.15
C ARG A 18 8.02 2.40 8.35
N SER A 19 7.70 1.68 7.27
CA SER A 19 8.74 1.10 6.41
C SER A 19 9.55 2.17 5.68
N GLY A 20 9.01 3.38 5.50
CA GLY A 20 9.70 4.48 4.82
C GLY A 20 9.84 4.31 3.30
N VAL A 21 9.39 3.17 2.74
CA VAL A 21 9.57 2.84 1.31
C VAL A 21 8.35 3.17 0.45
N CYS A 22 7.29 3.69 1.08
CA CYS A 22 6.02 4.00 0.43
C CYS A 22 5.88 5.48 0.05
N LEU A 23 5.11 5.71 -1.01
CA LEU A 23 4.51 6.99 -1.35
C LEU A 23 3.00 6.87 -1.12
N PHE A 24 2.48 7.62 -0.16
CA PHE A 24 1.04 7.73 0.05
C PHE A 24 0.45 8.78 -0.89
N SER A 25 -0.73 8.50 -1.43
CA SER A 25 -1.44 9.45 -2.28
C SER A 25 -2.91 9.52 -1.91
N VAL A 26 -3.42 10.74 -1.77
CA VAL A 26 -4.84 11.05 -1.57
C VAL A 26 -5.33 11.83 -2.79
N ARG A 27 -6.46 11.41 -3.36
CA ARG A 27 -7.00 11.97 -4.59
C ARG A 27 -8.31 12.70 -4.32
N SER A 28 -8.41 13.91 -4.84
CA SER A 28 -9.68 14.64 -5.02
C SER A 28 -10.06 14.64 -6.51
N PRO A 29 -11.28 15.09 -6.87
CA PRO A 29 -11.69 15.14 -8.29
C PRO A 29 -10.75 15.94 -9.20
N GLY A 30 -10.06 16.95 -8.66
CA GLY A 30 -9.20 17.86 -9.44
C GLY A 30 -7.71 17.78 -9.12
N GLY A 31 -7.28 16.93 -8.18
CA GLY A 31 -5.89 16.93 -7.73
C GLY A 31 -5.48 15.69 -6.96
N VAL A 32 -4.16 15.53 -6.80
CA VAL A 32 -3.56 14.46 -6.02
C VAL A 32 -2.50 15.06 -5.11
N ALA A 33 -2.59 14.74 -3.82
CA ALA A 33 -1.52 15.00 -2.87
C ALA A 33 -0.67 13.73 -2.74
N GLU A 34 0.66 13.88 -2.84
CA GLU A 34 1.62 12.78 -2.67
C GLU A 34 2.49 13.05 -1.44
N LEU A 35 2.54 12.08 -0.54
CA LEU A 35 3.12 12.18 0.79
C LEU A 35 4.17 11.08 0.95
N TYR A 36 5.45 11.46 0.95
CA TYR A 36 6.53 10.52 1.24
C TYR A 36 6.51 10.13 2.71
N CYS A 37 6.57 8.82 2.96
CA CYS A 37 6.68 8.27 4.31
C CYS A 37 8.00 8.65 5.00
N GLY A 38 8.08 8.43 6.31
CA GLY A 38 9.25 8.77 7.13
C GLY A 38 8.89 8.86 8.61
N ASP A 39 9.67 9.61 9.38
CA ASP A 39 9.39 9.77 10.80
C ASP A 39 8.18 10.70 11.03
N ALA A 40 7.20 10.19 11.78
CA ALA A 40 6.07 10.97 12.26
C ALA A 40 6.42 11.69 13.56
N ARG A 41 5.93 12.93 13.71
CA ARG A 41 5.91 13.63 15.00
C ARG A 41 4.80 13.10 15.89
N LYS A 42 3.66 12.73 15.29
CA LYS A 42 2.50 12.21 16.00
C LYS A 42 1.80 11.16 15.14
N VAL A 43 1.34 10.09 15.79
CA VAL A 43 0.47 9.08 15.22
C VAL A 43 -0.69 8.86 16.19
N GLU A 44 -1.90 8.87 15.67
CA GLU A 44 -3.11 8.67 16.46
C GLU A 44 -4.03 7.68 15.74
N VAL A 45 -4.55 6.70 16.47
CA VAL A 45 -5.56 5.75 15.99
C VAL A 45 -6.72 5.80 16.96
N ASP A 46 -7.85 6.33 16.49
CA ASP A 46 -9.07 6.45 17.27
C ASP A 46 -10.22 5.73 16.56
N GLY A 47 -10.40 4.46 16.93
CA GLY A 47 -11.44 3.58 16.39
C GLY A 47 -11.43 3.50 14.86
N ALA A 48 -12.28 4.29 14.22
CA ALA A 48 -12.46 4.37 12.78
C ALA A 48 -11.51 5.34 12.06
N SER A 49 -10.70 6.10 12.79
CA SER A 49 -9.83 7.14 12.23
C SER A 49 -8.35 6.86 12.50
N LEU A 50 -7.52 7.21 11.53
CA LEU A 50 -6.06 7.20 11.66
C LEU A 50 -5.50 8.55 11.23
N THR A 51 -4.58 9.07 12.02
CA THR A 51 -3.88 10.32 11.79
C THR A 51 -2.38 10.10 11.86
N ILE A 52 -1.65 10.58 10.85
CA ILE A 52 -0.20 10.60 10.80
C ILE A 52 0.24 12.05 10.54
N GLU A 53 1.02 12.62 11.44
CA GLU A 53 1.49 14.00 11.36
C GLU A 53 3.01 14.04 11.22
N ARG A 54 3.49 14.69 10.15
CA ARG A 54 4.87 15.14 9.98
C ARG A 54 4.91 16.66 10.04
N GLU A 55 6.10 17.23 10.06
CA GLU A 55 6.29 18.69 10.13
C GLU A 55 5.56 19.47 9.03
N ALA A 56 5.63 18.97 7.79
CA ALA A 56 5.15 19.70 6.61
C ALA A 56 3.79 19.21 6.09
N TRP A 57 3.28 18.07 6.58
CA TRP A 57 2.03 17.50 6.11
C TRP A 57 1.42 16.56 7.13
N HIS A 58 0.09 16.49 7.12
CA HIS A 58 -0.69 15.54 7.91
C HIS A 58 -1.56 14.69 6.99
N LEU A 59 -1.71 13.41 7.32
CA LEU A 59 -2.63 12.49 6.67
C LEU A 59 -3.70 12.10 7.69
N HIS A 60 -4.96 12.29 7.31
CA HIS A 60 -6.12 11.82 8.05
C HIS A 60 -6.89 10.82 7.20
N CYS A 61 -7.16 9.64 7.75
CA CYS A 61 -7.87 8.57 7.07
C CYS A 61 -9.08 8.12 7.88
N ARG A 62 -10.22 7.99 7.19
CA ARG A 62 -11.42 7.33 7.69
C ARG A 62 -11.37 5.85 7.30
N ILE A 63 -10.86 5.02 8.19
CA ILE A 63 -10.71 3.57 7.98
C ILE A 63 -12.08 2.90 7.81
N ASP A 64 -13.11 3.40 8.50
CA ASP A 64 -14.50 2.95 8.34
C ASP A 64 -15.08 3.15 6.94
N ARG A 65 -14.44 3.96 6.10
CA ARG A 65 -14.83 4.15 4.70
C ARG A 65 -14.08 3.25 3.74
N MET A 66 -13.14 2.42 4.22
CA MET A 66 -12.34 1.53 3.38
C MET A 66 -13.04 0.18 3.23
N GLU A 67 -13.85 0.05 2.19
CA GLU A 67 -14.59 -1.18 1.91
C GLU A 67 -13.70 -2.25 1.29
N LYS A 68 -12.91 -1.86 0.27
CA LYS A 68 -12.02 -2.77 -0.44
C LYS A 68 -10.57 -2.36 -0.29
N VAL A 69 -9.69 -3.36 -0.24
CA VAL A 69 -8.24 -3.19 -0.24
C VAL A 69 -7.66 -4.01 -1.38
N ILE A 70 -7.15 -3.36 -2.42
CA ILE A 70 -6.57 -4.07 -3.57
C ILE A 70 -5.06 -4.16 -3.38
N PHE A 71 -4.53 -5.38 -3.45
CA PHE A 71 -3.09 -5.61 -3.56
C PHE A 71 -2.73 -5.76 -5.04
N ASP A 72 -2.04 -4.76 -5.60
CA ASP A 72 -1.67 -4.67 -7.02
C ASP A 72 -0.15 -4.87 -7.16
N LEU A 73 0.23 -6.03 -7.72
CA LEU A 73 1.58 -6.33 -8.21
C LEU A 73 1.46 -6.72 -9.69
N SER A 74 1.74 -5.78 -10.59
CA SER A 74 1.50 -5.96 -12.03
C SER A 74 2.57 -5.27 -12.89
N LEU A 75 2.63 -5.64 -14.16
CA LEU A 75 3.46 -4.91 -15.14
C LEU A 75 2.79 -3.60 -15.55
N LYS A 76 3.59 -2.54 -15.66
CA LYS A 76 3.22 -1.28 -16.30
C LYS A 76 3.47 -1.39 -17.79
N GLU A 77 2.76 -0.58 -18.57
CA GLU A 77 2.94 -0.46 -20.03
C GLU A 77 4.37 -0.08 -20.41
N ASN A 78 5.08 0.66 -19.56
CA ASN A 78 6.46 1.08 -19.77
C ASN A 78 7.51 0.03 -19.34
N GLY A 79 7.10 -1.22 -19.09
CA GLY A 79 7.98 -2.31 -18.67
C GLY A 79 8.37 -2.31 -17.18
N GLY A 80 8.02 -1.27 -16.42
CA GLY A 80 8.24 -1.24 -14.97
C GLY A 80 7.24 -2.09 -14.20
N ILE A 81 7.56 -2.46 -12.96
CA ILE A 81 6.60 -3.13 -12.07
C ILE A 81 5.84 -2.09 -11.24
N ARG A 82 4.53 -2.27 -11.09
CA ARG A 82 3.69 -1.55 -10.15
C ARG A 82 3.54 -2.39 -8.89
N MET A 83 3.78 -1.76 -7.74
CA MET A 83 3.56 -2.33 -6.42
C MET A 83 2.72 -1.32 -5.64
N ALA A 84 1.43 -1.59 -5.44
CA ALA A 84 0.54 -0.66 -4.78
C ALA A 84 -0.52 -1.37 -3.94
N ILE A 85 -0.89 -0.74 -2.83
CA ILE A 85 -2.07 -1.08 -2.06
C ILE A 85 -3.06 0.07 -2.23
N VAL A 86 -4.27 -0.24 -2.69
CA VAL A 86 -5.32 0.75 -2.96
C VAL A 86 -6.50 0.50 -2.03
N PHE A 87 -6.84 1.49 -1.22
CA PHE A 87 -8.01 1.49 -0.35
C PHE A 87 -9.15 2.21 -1.07
N GLN A 88 -10.29 1.54 -1.22
CA GLN A 88 -11.46 2.07 -1.92
C GLN A 88 -12.67 2.14 -1.00
N ASP A 89 -13.52 3.11 -1.24
CA ASP A 89 -14.86 3.16 -0.65
C ASP A 89 -15.86 2.21 -1.34
N VAL A 90 -17.12 2.29 -0.93
CA VAL A 90 -18.21 1.46 -1.43
C VAL A 90 -18.45 1.62 -2.93
N ASP A 91 -18.17 2.81 -3.47
CA ASP A 91 -18.35 3.14 -4.89
C ASP A 91 -17.12 2.75 -5.73
N GLY A 92 -16.07 2.23 -5.09
CA GLY A 92 -14.80 1.90 -5.72
C GLY A 92 -13.86 3.11 -5.89
N THR A 93 -14.20 4.26 -5.30
CA THR A 93 -13.36 5.45 -5.37
C THR A 93 -12.14 5.27 -4.46
N PRO A 94 -10.90 5.50 -4.96
CA PRO A 94 -9.71 5.41 -4.13
C PRO A 94 -9.69 6.49 -3.04
N VAL A 95 -9.75 6.09 -1.78
CA VAL A 95 -9.65 6.99 -0.61
C VAL A 95 -8.21 7.18 -0.13
N LEU A 96 -7.37 6.16 -0.31
CA LEU A 96 -5.94 6.20 -0.06
C LEU A 96 -5.25 5.21 -0.99
N ARG A 97 -4.04 5.55 -1.45
CA ARG A 97 -3.16 4.60 -2.12
C ARG A 97 -1.75 4.67 -1.53
N ALA A 98 -1.13 3.51 -1.35
CA ALA A 98 0.26 3.38 -0.95
C ALA A 98 1.05 2.69 -2.07
N ALA A 99 1.95 3.42 -2.71
CA ALA A 99 2.84 2.86 -3.73
C ALA A 99 4.20 2.53 -3.13
N TRP A 100 4.67 1.30 -3.29
CA TRP A 100 6.02 0.92 -2.89
C TRP A 100 7.01 1.36 -3.98
N LEU A 101 8.08 2.04 -3.58
CA LEU A 101 9.04 2.65 -4.50
C LEU A 101 10.38 1.89 -4.45
N PRO A 102 10.78 1.16 -5.52
CA PRO A 102 12.04 0.41 -5.54
C PRO A 102 13.27 1.23 -5.12
N ARG A 103 13.34 2.51 -5.50
CA ARG A 103 14.45 3.41 -5.15
C ARG A 103 14.60 3.70 -3.65
N LEU A 104 13.59 3.39 -2.84
CA LEU A 104 13.60 3.56 -1.39
C LEU A 104 13.76 2.21 -0.66
N MET A 105 13.80 1.10 -1.40
CA MET A 105 13.83 -0.24 -0.86
C MET A 105 15.25 -0.80 -0.83
N PRO A 106 15.57 -1.70 0.11
CA PRO A 106 16.78 -2.51 0.03
C PRO A 106 16.86 -3.28 -1.30
N GLU A 107 18.07 -3.51 -1.79
CA GLU A 107 18.28 -4.24 -3.06
C GLU A 107 17.91 -5.73 -2.98
N LYS A 108 18.05 -6.34 -1.80
CA LYS A 108 17.75 -7.76 -1.56
C LYS A 108 16.91 -7.95 -0.29
N PRO A 109 15.87 -8.82 -0.31
CA PRO A 109 15.31 -9.53 -1.47
C PRO A 109 14.74 -8.54 -2.51
N SER A 110 14.32 -9.00 -3.69
CA SER A 110 13.86 -8.07 -4.74
C SER A 110 12.66 -7.23 -4.27
N PRO A 111 12.41 -6.04 -4.84
CA PRO A 111 11.27 -5.21 -4.44
C PRO A 111 9.92 -5.94 -4.52
N ALA A 112 9.73 -6.76 -5.55
CA ALA A 112 8.50 -7.54 -5.72
C ALA A 112 8.35 -8.63 -4.65
N GLU A 113 9.44 -9.30 -4.25
CA GLU A 113 9.44 -10.28 -3.15
C GLU A 113 9.12 -9.60 -1.81
N GLN A 114 9.74 -8.45 -1.52
CA GLN A 114 9.45 -7.68 -0.31
C GLN A 114 7.98 -7.27 -0.24
N PHE A 115 7.42 -6.75 -1.33
CA PHE A 115 6.01 -6.41 -1.43
C PHE A 115 5.10 -7.63 -1.23
N TRP A 116 5.45 -8.77 -1.85
CA TRP A 116 4.71 -10.02 -1.70
C TRP A 116 4.67 -10.48 -0.24
N VAL A 117 5.83 -10.53 0.43
CA VAL A 117 5.93 -10.95 1.83
C VAL A 117 5.12 -10.04 2.75
N PHE A 118 5.18 -8.72 2.54
CA PHE A 118 4.38 -7.76 3.30
C PHE A 118 2.88 -8.04 3.14
N THR A 119 2.41 -8.11 1.89
CA THR A 119 0.97 -8.27 1.57
C THR A 119 0.42 -9.64 1.97
N GLU A 120 1.25 -10.69 1.99
CA GLU A 120 0.80 -12.03 2.39
C GLU A 120 0.30 -12.08 3.84
N ARG A 121 0.90 -11.29 4.74
CA ARG A 121 0.46 -11.20 6.15
C ARG A 121 -0.96 -10.65 6.31
N TYR A 122 -1.43 -9.89 5.31
CA TYR A 122 -2.73 -9.22 5.34
C TYR A 122 -3.74 -9.82 4.36
N ARG A 123 -3.40 -10.91 3.66
CA ARG A 123 -4.21 -11.50 2.60
C ARG A 123 -5.63 -11.91 3.04
N ASN A 124 -5.77 -12.28 4.32
CA ASN A 124 -7.04 -12.74 4.90
C ASN A 124 -7.87 -11.61 5.55
N VAL A 125 -7.45 -10.35 5.44
CA VAL A 125 -8.24 -9.22 5.93
C VAL A 125 -9.54 -9.12 5.11
N PRO A 126 -10.73 -9.05 5.72
CA PRO A 126 -11.99 -8.91 4.99
C PRO A 126 -11.99 -7.68 4.08
N GLY A 127 -12.41 -7.86 2.82
CA GLY A 127 -12.40 -6.82 1.79
C GLY A 127 -11.11 -6.74 0.96
N VAL A 128 -10.10 -7.55 1.28
CA VAL A 128 -8.90 -7.66 0.43
C VAL A 128 -9.23 -8.35 -0.89
N THR A 129 -8.79 -7.74 -1.99
CA THR A 129 -8.76 -8.33 -3.32
C THR A 129 -7.30 -8.52 -3.73
N ASP A 130 -6.91 -9.79 -3.93
CA ASP A 130 -5.56 -10.14 -4.34
C ASP A 130 -5.44 -10.09 -5.87
N ALA A 131 -4.84 -9.02 -6.39
CA ALA A 131 -4.54 -8.82 -7.81
C ALA A 131 -3.03 -8.93 -8.08
N ARG A 132 -2.28 -9.61 -7.21
CA ARG A 132 -0.82 -9.74 -7.33
C ARG A 132 -0.44 -10.84 -8.31
N GLU A 133 0.39 -10.50 -9.31
CA GLU A 133 0.99 -11.48 -10.21
C GLU A 133 2.17 -12.19 -9.55
N ARG A 134 1.94 -13.41 -9.05
CA ARG A 134 2.95 -14.20 -8.33
C ARG A 134 4.28 -14.36 -9.09
N ARG A 135 4.23 -14.51 -10.42
CA ARG A 135 5.40 -14.67 -11.29
C ARG A 135 6.38 -13.48 -11.24
N LEU A 136 5.91 -12.29 -10.86
CA LEU A 136 6.75 -11.09 -10.75
C LEU A 136 7.56 -11.08 -9.46
N ALA A 137 7.05 -11.69 -8.39
CA ALA A 137 7.79 -11.87 -7.14
C ALA A 137 8.70 -13.11 -7.21
N PHE A 138 8.22 -14.21 -7.81
CA PHE A 138 8.95 -15.46 -7.88
C PHE A 138 8.91 -16.00 -9.31
N PRO A 139 9.82 -15.55 -10.19
CA PRO A 139 9.90 -16.07 -11.54
C PRO A 139 10.28 -17.55 -11.52
N GLU A 140 9.69 -18.33 -12.42
CA GLU A 140 10.07 -19.74 -12.57
C GLU A 140 11.53 -19.85 -13.05
N PRO A 141 12.26 -20.90 -12.63
CA PRO A 141 13.60 -21.16 -13.14
C PRO A 141 13.59 -21.19 -14.68
N GLY A 142 14.35 -20.31 -15.32
CA GLY A 142 14.44 -20.22 -16.79
C GLY A 142 13.65 -19.08 -17.44
N HIS A 143 12.84 -18.32 -16.68
CA HIS A 143 12.21 -17.08 -17.15
C HIS A 143 12.85 -15.87 -16.47
N SER A 144 13.94 -15.36 -17.03
CA SER A 144 14.48 -14.04 -16.66
C SER A 144 13.44 -12.98 -17.05
N ALA A 145 12.84 -12.31 -16.07
CA ALA A 145 11.90 -11.20 -16.30
C ALA A 145 12.57 -9.94 -16.91
N PHE A 146 13.88 -9.98 -17.15
CA PHE A 146 14.66 -8.90 -17.70
C PHE A 146 15.57 -9.43 -18.81
N ASN A 147 15.15 -9.19 -20.05
CA ASN A 147 16.01 -9.07 -21.22
C ASN A 147 15.57 -7.78 -21.92
N GLY A 148 16.34 -6.70 -21.76
CA GLY A 148 16.07 -5.39 -22.37
C GLY A 148 16.00 -4.26 -21.36
#